data_AF-A0A948TBC0-F1
#
_entry.id   AF-A0A948TBC0-F1
#
_cell.length_a   1.000
_cell.length_b   1.000
_cell.length_c   1.000
_cell.angle_alpha   90.00
_cell.angle_beta   90.00
_cell.angle_gamma   90.00
#
_symmetry.space_group_name_H-M   'P 1'
#
loop_
_entity.id
_entity.type
_entity.pdbx_description
1 polymer ?
#
loop_
_entity_poly.entity_id
_entity_poly.type
_entity_poly.pdbx_seq_one_letter_code
_entity_poly.pdbx_strand_id
1 'polypeptide(L)'
;MAAKKENVNLTYDALWFKIFMDSLDIKFYGKEIFISSGLAGNQSVFMQMLGNIGGYARTTDFDKDIDIVIISDKMLDNFKSGIKDSFIQMLEDKINGSNTPYRKLKFTTENLLLETLKTRANGRIRTNTKDLKDEKNTIELNALITQAIERDELMLGMIKRYRDSVKDVQQAIF
;
A
#
# COMPACT_ATOMS: atom_id res chain seq x y z
N MET A 1 -15.49 15.56 36.61
CA MET A 1 -14.98 16.34 35.45
C MET A 1 -15.00 15.41 34.24
N ALA A 2 -15.73 15.75 33.18
CA ALA A 2 -15.63 15.02 31.92
C ALA A 2 -14.24 15.32 31.33
N ALA A 3 -13.45 14.30 31.00
CA ALA A 3 -12.17 14.49 30.33
C ALA A 3 -12.39 15.30 29.04
N LYS A 4 -11.65 16.39 28.89
CA LYS A 4 -11.73 17.24 27.70
C LYS A 4 -11.30 16.38 26.51
N LYS A 5 -12.21 16.17 25.55
CA LYS A 5 -11.92 15.38 24.37
C LYS A 5 -10.89 16.14 23.53
N GLU A 6 -9.66 15.66 23.51
CA GLU A 6 -8.62 16.20 22.63
C GLU A 6 -8.98 15.85 21.19
N ASN A 7 -9.18 16.89 20.37
CA ASN A 7 -9.40 16.72 18.94
C ASN A 7 -8.03 16.70 18.26
N VAL A 8 -7.83 15.69 17.42
CA VAL A 8 -6.68 15.56 16.53
C VAL A 8 -6.85 16.56 15.40
N ASN A 9 -5.88 17.45 15.22
CA ASN A 9 -5.68 18.13 13.95
C ASN A 9 -4.66 17.32 13.16
N LEU A 10 -5.10 16.64 12.11
CA LEU A 10 -4.25 15.85 11.25
C LEU A 10 -3.41 16.82 10.41
N THR A 11 -2.11 16.86 10.69
CA THR A 11 -1.11 17.60 9.91
C THR A 11 -0.35 16.67 8.98
N TYR A 12 0.33 17.22 7.97
CA TYR A 12 1.21 16.44 7.10
C TYR A 12 2.25 15.66 7.91
N ASP A 13 2.94 16.33 8.85
CA ASP A 13 3.99 15.69 9.65
C ASP A 13 3.45 14.56 10.52
N ALA A 14 2.26 14.73 11.12
CA ALA A 14 1.62 13.68 11.91
C ALA A 14 1.24 12.46 11.05
N LEU A 15 0.67 12.70 9.87
CA LEU A 15 0.29 11.63 8.95
C LEU A 15 1.53 10.92 8.38
N TRP A 16 2.56 11.68 7.98
CA TRP A 16 3.82 11.13 7.49
C TRP A 16 4.53 10.31 8.56
N PHE A 17 4.59 10.80 9.79
CA PHE A 17 5.13 10.05 10.92
C PHE A 17 4.38 8.73 11.13
N LYS A 18 3.04 8.76 11.05
CA LYS A 18 2.22 7.55 11.16
C LYS A 18 2.48 6.56 10.01
N ILE A 19 2.54 7.04 8.77
CA ILE A 19 2.92 6.24 7.59
C ILE A 19 4.27 5.57 7.80
N PHE A 20 5.27 6.34 8.24
CA PHE A 20 6.61 5.83 8.50
C PHE A 20 6.59 4.73 9.57
N MET A 21 5.93 4.97 10.70
CA MET A 21 5.82 4.00 11.79
C MET A 21 5.08 2.73 11.38
N ASP A 22 4.08 2.83 10.50
CA ASP A 22 3.33 1.69 10.02
C ASP A 22 4.08 0.87 8.96
N SER A 23 4.93 1.51 8.14
CA SER A 23 5.56 0.93 6.95
C SER A 23 6.29 -0.40 7.18
N LEU A 24 6.81 -0.64 8.39
CA LEU A 24 7.54 -1.85 8.75
C LEU A 24 6.64 -3.03 9.22
N ASP A 25 5.36 -2.75 9.50
CA ASP A 25 4.45 -3.69 10.19
C ASP A 25 3.17 -3.99 9.40
N ILE A 26 3.02 -3.45 8.17
CA ILE A 26 1.81 -3.72 7.39
C ILE A 26 1.82 -5.14 6.82
N LYS A 27 0.81 -5.93 7.22
CA LYS A 27 0.45 -7.21 6.60
C LYS A 27 -0.81 -7.01 5.78
N PHE A 28 -0.71 -7.19 4.47
CA PHE A 28 -1.83 -6.96 3.54
C PHE A 28 -2.78 -8.16 3.39
N TYR A 29 -2.32 -9.37 3.69
CA TYR A 29 -3.12 -10.58 3.52
C TYR A 29 -4.34 -10.57 4.46
N GLY A 30 -5.53 -10.75 3.88
CA GLY A 30 -6.79 -10.79 4.61
C GLY A 30 -7.26 -9.44 5.13
N LYS A 31 -6.70 -8.33 4.61
CA LYS A 31 -7.01 -6.97 5.07
C LYS A 31 -7.85 -6.20 4.07
N GLU A 32 -8.76 -5.39 4.61
CA GLU A 32 -9.55 -4.42 3.86
C GLU A 32 -8.73 -3.15 3.63
N ILE A 33 -8.55 -2.78 2.37
CA ILE A 33 -7.64 -1.72 1.94
C ILE A 33 -8.42 -0.65 1.21
N PHE A 34 -8.38 0.57 1.73
CA PHE A 34 -8.88 1.74 1.02
C PHE A 34 -7.75 2.42 0.25
N ILE A 35 -8.01 2.75 -1.01
CA ILE A 35 -7.08 3.49 -1.86
C ILE A 35 -7.64 4.89 -2.08
N SER A 36 -6.89 5.92 -1.70
CA SER A 36 -7.27 7.31 -1.97
C SER A 36 -7.22 7.62 -3.47
N SER A 37 -7.97 8.63 -3.89
CA SER A 37 -7.91 9.12 -5.28
C SER A 37 -6.52 9.64 -5.66
N GLY A 38 -6.26 9.70 -6.98
CA GLY A 38 -5.07 10.35 -7.51
C GLY A 38 -3.83 9.47 -7.59
N LEU A 39 -3.99 8.13 -7.68
CA LEU A 39 -2.90 7.23 -8.05
C LEU A 39 -2.24 7.71 -9.36
N ALA A 40 -0.91 7.64 -9.42
CA ALA A 40 -0.17 8.15 -10.58
C ALA A 40 -0.25 7.23 -11.80
N GLY A 41 -0.33 5.91 -11.58
CA GLY A 41 -0.31 4.90 -12.63
C GLY A 41 -1.66 4.22 -12.85
N ASN A 42 -1.65 3.16 -13.65
CA ASN A 42 -2.86 2.40 -13.97
C ASN A 42 -3.43 1.69 -12.73
N GLN A 43 -4.59 2.16 -12.27
CA GLN A 43 -5.29 1.65 -11.10
C GLN A 43 -5.59 0.15 -11.17
N SER A 44 -5.91 -0.40 -12.36
CA SER A 44 -6.18 -1.84 -12.50
C SER A 44 -4.95 -2.68 -12.16
N VAL A 45 -3.76 -2.27 -12.63
CA VAL A 45 -2.49 -2.94 -12.31
C VAL A 45 -2.21 -2.84 -10.81
N PHE A 46 -2.47 -1.68 -10.20
CA PHE A 46 -2.31 -1.49 -8.76
C PHE A 46 -3.21 -2.42 -7.93
N MET A 47 -4.48 -2.51 -8.31
CA MET A 47 -5.45 -3.42 -7.69
C MET A 47 -5.04 -4.89 -7.86
N GLN A 48 -4.54 -5.28 -9.03
CA GLN A 48 -4.02 -6.64 -9.26
C GLN A 48 -2.83 -6.95 -8.33
N MET A 49 -1.92 -6.00 -8.09
CA MET A 49 -0.81 -6.21 -7.15
C MET A 49 -1.33 -6.45 -5.72
N LEU A 50 -2.33 -5.68 -5.27
CA LEU A 50 -2.95 -5.85 -3.96
C LEU A 50 -3.69 -7.19 -3.84
N GLY A 51 -4.41 -7.61 -4.88
CA GLY A 51 -5.06 -8.93 -4.93
C GLY A 51 -4.04 -10.08 -4.83
N ASN A 52 -2.89 -9.95 -5.51
CA ASN A 52 -1.84 -10.97 -5.48
C ASN A 52 -1.16 -11.15 -4.10
N ILE A 53 -1.21 -10.12 -3.25
CA ILE A 53 -0.75 -10.22 -1.85
C ILE A 53 -1.88 -10.56 -0.87
N GLY A 54 -3.08 -10.83 -1.39
CA GLY A 54 -4.26 -11.24 -0.63
C GLY A 54 -5.00 -10.11 0.08
N GLY A 55 -4.83 -8.86 -0.38
CA GLY A 55 -5.56 -7.71 0.13
C GLY A 55 -6.88 -7.49 -0.61
N TYR A 56 -7.91 -7.06 0.11
CA TYR A 56 -9.22 -6.70 -0.43
C TYR A 56 -9.26 -5.19 -0.64
N ALA A 57 -8.92 -4.76 -1.86
CA ALA A 57 -8.79 -3.35 -2.19
C ALA A 57 -10.09 -2.76 -2.73
N ARG A 58 -10.44 -1.57 -2.23
CA ARG A 58 -11.55 -0.76 -2.73
C ARG A 58 -11.17 0.72 -2.83
N THR A 59 -11.78 1.40 -3.79
CA THR A 59 -11.65 2.86 -4.00
C THR A 59 -12.92 3.63 -3.63
N THR A 60 -13.98 2.90 -3.30
CA THR A 60 -15.25 3.44 -2.83
C THR A 60 -15.51 2.97 -1.40
N ASP A 61 -16.44 3.63 -0.73
CA ASP A 61 -17.00 3.19 0.56
C ASP A 61 -15.98 3.11 1.70
N PHE A 62 -15.52 4.27 2.16
CA PHE A 62 -14.64 4.36 3.33
C PHE A 62 -15.44 4.20 4.64
N ASP A 63 -15.46 2.98 5.18
CA ASP A 63 -16.18 2.60 6.39
C ASP A 63 -15.24 2.02 7.48
N LYS A 64 -15.86 1.53 8.57
CA LYS A 64 -15.16 1.04 9.77
C LYS A 64 -14.41 -0.28 9.56
N ASP A 65 -14.66 -0.99 8.47
CA ASP A 65 -14.10 -2.31 8.21
C ASP A 65 -12.73 -2.19 7.52
N ILE A 66 -12.35 -1.00 7.03
CA ILE A 66 -11.00 -0.72 6.51
C ILE A 66 -9.94 -0.92 7.59
N ASP A 67 -8.90 -1.68 7.27
CA ASP A 67 -7.71 -1.86 8.10
C ASP A 67 -6.57 -0.92 7.67
N ILE A 68 -6.38 -0.76 6.36
CA ILE A 68 -5.23 -0.08 5.76
C ILE A 68 -5.71 1.00 4.79
N VAL A 69 -5.08 2.17 4.87
CA VAL A 69 -5.28 3.27 3.92
C VAL A 69 -4.00 3.47 3.11
N ILE A 70 -4.13 3.40 1.79
CA ILE A 70 -3.10 3.78 0.83
C ILE A 70 -3.40 5.21 0.38
N ILE A 71 -2.50 6.13 0.70
CA ILE A 71 -2.56 7.52 0.27
C ILE A 71 -1.73 7.67 -1.00
N SER A 72 -2.30 8.23 -2.06
CA SER A 72 -1.56 8.54 -3.28
C SER A 72 -0.47 9.57 -2.99
N ASP A 73 0.70 9.41 -3.60
CA ASP A 73 1.81 10.34 -3.36
C ASP A 73 1.43 11.78 -3.76
N LYS A 74 0.61 11.94 -4.81
CA LYS A 74 0.02 13.24 -5.21
C LYS A 74 -0.78 13.91 -4.09
N MET A 75 -1.65 13.14 -3.41
CA MET A 75 -2.46 13.68 -2.30
C MET A 75 -1.56 14.08 -1.13
N LEU A 76 -0.53 13.28 -0.85
CA LEU A 76 0.41 13.56 0.21
C LEU A 76 1.28 14.80 -0.08
N ASP A 77 1.73 14.97 -1.31
CA ASP A 77 2.49 16.15 -1.77
C ASP A 77 1.64 17.42 -1.70
N ASN A 78 0.38 17.36 -2.16
CA ASN A 78 -0.57 18.47 -2.02
C ASN A 78 -0.76 18.85 -0.55
N PHE A 79 -0.89 17.85 0.32
CA PHE A 79 -1.06 18.09 1.75
C PHE A 79 0.18 18.72 2.39
N LYS A 80 1.38 18.31 1.96
CA LYS A 80 2.65 18.94 2.33
C LYS A 80 2.71 20.41 1.90
N SER A 81 2.16 20.74 0.74
CA SER A 81 2.06 22.11 0.22
C SER A 81 0.93 22.94 0.87
N GLY A 82 0.24 22.40 1.87
CA GLY A 82 -0.83 23.09 2.60
C GLY A 82 -2.23 22.91 1.99
N ILE A 83 -2.39 22.13 0.92
CA ILE A 83 -3.68 21.81 0.31
C ILE A 83 -4.25 20.56 0.98
N LYS A 84 -5.17 20.74 1.93
CA LYS A 84 -5.83 19.65 2.62
C LYS A 84 -6.99 19.10 1.78
N ASP A 85 -6.81 17.88 1.26
CA ASP A 85 -7.84 17.20 0.47
C ASP A 85 -9.10 16.89 1.31
N SER A 86 -10.26 16.89 0.66
CA SER A 86 -11.54 16.49 1.26
C SER A 86 -11.50 15.13 1.97
N PHE A 87 -10.75 14.17 1.42
CA PHE A 87 -10.54 12.87 2.06
C PHE A 87 -9.77 13.00 3.38
N ILE A 88 -8.72 13.82 3.42
CA ILE A 88 -7.91 14.05 4.63
C ILE A 88 -8.75 14.75 5.71
N GLN A 89 -9.61 15.70 5.31
CA GLN A 89 -10.55 16.32 6.24
C GLN A 89 -11.56 15.31 6.78
N MET A 90 -12.15 14.48 5.92
CA MET A 90 -13.09 13.43 6.31
C MET A 90 -12.44 12.39 7.23
N LEU A 91 -11.18 12.03 6.99
CA LEU A 91 -10.39 11.14 7.84
C LEU A 91 -10.19 11.74 9.23
N GLU A 92 -9.82 13.02 9.31
CA GLU A 92 -9.69 13.74 10.59
C GLU A 92 -11.01 13.75 11.38
N ASP A 93 -12.12 14.09 10.73
CA ASP A 93 -13.43 14.13 11.36
C ASP A 93 -13.82 12.75 11.91
N LYS A 94 -13.53 11.68 11.16
CA LYS A 94 -13.75 10.28 11.59
C LYS A 94 -12.83 9.87 12.75
N ILE A 95 -11.58 10.31 12.79
CA ILE A 95 -10.64 10.08 13.92
C ILE A 95 -11.08 10.84 15.17
N ASN A 96 -11.72 12.00 15.00
CA ASN A 96 -12.28 12.80 16.09
C ASN A 96 -13.66 12.33 16.54
N GLY A 97 -14.29 11.39 15.83
CA GLY A 97 -15.53 10.73 16.23
C GLY A 97 -15.47 10.12 17.64
N SER A 98 -16.62 10.00 18.30
CA SER A 98 -16.69 9.27 19.59
C SER A 98 -16.50 7.77 19.36
N ASN A 99 -15.73 7.08 20.22
CA ASN A 99 -15.44 5.64 20.12
C ASN A 99 -15.00 5.19 18.71
N THR A 100 -14.19 6.02 18.05
CA THR A 100 -13.83 5.81 16.65
C THR A 100 -12.93 4.58 16.43
N PRO A 101 -13.27 3.68 15.50
CA PRO A 101 -12.38 2.58 15.10
C PRO A 101 -11.21 3.08 14.23
N TYR A 102 -11.32 4.29 13.65
CA TYR A 102 -10.40 4.83 12.66
C TYR A 102 -9.00 5.19 13.22
N ARG A 103 -8.82 5.20 14.55
CA ARG A 103 -7.49 5.39 15.19
C ARG A 103 -6.55 4.21 15.00
N LYS A 104 -7.08 3.02 14.68
CA LYS A 104 -6.31 1.79 14.49
C LYS A 104 -5.82 1.61 13.05
N LEU A 105 -6.24 2.50 12.15
CA LEU A 105 -5.84 2.44 10.75
C LEU A 105 -4.33 2.43 10.60
N LYS A 106 -3.87 1.59 9.67
CA LYS A 106 -2.50 1.58 9.19
C LYS A 106 -2.43 2.43 7.92
N PHE A 107 -1.37 3.21 7.76
CA PHE A 107 -1.19 4.07 6.59
C PHE A 107 0.07 3.71 5.81
N THR A 108 -0.01 3.77 4.49
CA THR A 108 1.15 3.73 3.59
C THR A 108 0.93 4.68 2.42
N THR A 109 1.99 4.97 1.67
CA THR A 109 1.83 5.60 0.35
C THR A 109 1.88 4.57 -0.77
N GLU A 110 1.44 4.99 -1.94
CA GLU A 110 1.61 4.27 -3.20
C GLU A 110 3.08 3.89 -3.44
N ASN A 111 4.01 4.85 -3.44
CA ASN A 111 5.42 4.56 -3.67
C ASN A 111 6.04 3.64 -2.61
N LEU A 112 5.70 3.83 -1.33
CA LEU A 112 6.19 2.96 -0.25
C LEU A 112 5.71 1.51 -0.43
N LEU A 113 4.44 1.32 -0.82
CA LEU A 113 3.94 -0.02 -1.14
C LEU A 113 4.75 -0.64 -2.28
N LEU A 114 4.95 0.09 -3.39
CA LEU A 114 5.68 -0.44 -4.55
C LEU A 114 7.11 -0.83 -4.20
N GLU A 115 7.82 -0.02 -3.41
CA GLU A 115 9.17 -0.34 -2.94
C GLU A 115 9.19 -1.53 -1.98
N THR A 116 8.22 -1.65 -1.07
CA THR A 116 8.10 -2.82 -0.18
C THR A 116 7.84 -4.10 -0.97
N LEU A 117 6.93 -4.07 -1.96
CA LEU A 117 6.64 -5.21 -2.81
C LEU A 117 7.86 -5.61 -3.65
N LYS A 118 8.55 -4.63 -4.23
CA LYS A 118 9.77 -4.84 -5.01
C LYS A 118 10.88 -5.46 -4.16
N THR A 119 11.11 -4.92 -2.96
CA THR A 119 12.15 -5.42 -2.04
C THR A 119 11.85 -6.85 -1.61
N ARG A 120 10.59 -7.13 -1.26
CA ARG A 120 10.13 -8.46 -0.87
C ARG A 120 10.30 -9.47 -2.01
N ALA A 121 9.85 -9.14 -3.22
CA ALA A 121 9.95 -10.03 -4.38
C ALA A 121 11.41 -10.35 -4.72
N ASN A 122 12.28 -9.33 -4.80
CA ASN A 122 13.71 -9.54 -5.05
C ASN A 122 14.39 -10.38 -3.96
N GLY A 123 14.06 -10.12 -2.69
CA GLY A 123 14.59 -10.89 -1.57
C GLY A 123 14.22 -12.37 -1.65
N ARG A 124 12.95 -12.67 -1.97
CA ARG A 124 12.45 -14.04 -2.12
C ARG A 124 13.03 -14.75 -3.32
N ILE A 125 13.08 -14.10 -4.49
CA ILE A 125 13.71 -14.66 -5.69
C ILE A 125 15.16 -15.05 -5.39
N ARG A 126 15.93 -14.17 -4.75
CA ARG A 126 17.32 -14.45 -4.39
C ARG A 126 17.46 -15.67 -3.48
N THR A 127 16.64 -15.76 -2.44
CA THR A 127 16.65 -16.89 -1.51
C THR A 127 16.23 -18.18 -2.22
N ASN A 128 15.10 -18.17 -2.91
CA ASN A 128 14.57 -19.33 -3.63
C ASN A 128 15.52 -19.83 -4.73
N THR A 129 16.19 -18.92 -5.45
CA THR A 129 17.20 -19.28 -6.46
C THR A 129 18.42 -19.95 -5.83
N LYS A 130 18.78 -19.57 -4.59
CA LYS A 130 19.83 -20.25 -3.83
C LYS A 130 19.35 -21.63 -3.39
N ASP A 131 18.14 -21.72 -2.85
CA ASP A 131 17.57 -22.98 -2.36
C ASP A 131 17.36 -24.00 -3.48
N LEU A 132 17.02 -23.56 -4.70
CA LEU A 132 16.88 -24.40 -5.89
C LEU A 132 18.17 -25.15 -6.28
N LYS A 133 19.34 -24.67 -5.83
CA LYS A 133 20.64 -25.29 -6.10
C LYS A 133 21.01 -26.39 -5.09
N ASP A 134 20.20 -26.62 -4.06
CA ASP A 134 20.46 -27.67 -3.08
C ASP A 134 20.22 -29.06 -3.69
N GLU A 135 21.28 -29.88 -3.74
CA GLU A 135 21.26 -31.24 -4.28
C GLU A 135 20.35 -32.19 -3.49
N LYS A 136 19.94 -31.82 -2.27
CA LYS A 136 19.05 -32.61 -1.42
C LYS A 136 17.57 -32.38 -1.72
N ASN A 137 17.22 -31.45 -2.60
CA ASN A 137 15.83 -31.14 -2.90
C ASN A 137 15.15 -32.28 -3.67
N THR A 138 13.89 -32.54 -3.33
CA THR A 138 13.03 -33.39 -4.15
C THR A 138 12.56 -32.64 -5.40
N ILE A 139 12.14 -33.38 -6.42
CA ILE A 139 11.55 -32.80 -7.66
C ILE A 139 10.34 -31.93 -7.32
N GLU A 140 9.49 -32.39 -6.40
CA GLU A 140 8.30 -31.65 -5.96
C GLU A 140 8.67 -30.32 -5.27
N LEU A 141 9.68 -30.34 -4.39
CA LEU A 141 10.16 -29.13 -3.73
C LEU A 141 10.73 -28.13 -4.74
N ASN A 142 11.53 -28.59 -5.71
CA ASN A 142 12.04 -27.74 -6.77
C ASN A 142 10.91 -27.10 -7.59
N ALA A 143 9.86 -27.85 -7.93
CA ALA A 143 8.70 -27.31 -8.64
C ALA A 143 7.98 -26.20 -7.85
N LEU A 144 7.81 -26.39 -6.53
CA LEU A 144 7.22 -25.37 -5.65
C LEU A 144 8.08 -24.11 -5.55
N ILE A 145 9.41 -24.27 -5.46
CA ILE A 145 10.37 -23.15 -5.44
C ILE A 145 10.31 -22.38 -6.76
N THR A 146 10.28 -23.07 -7.91
CA THR A 146 10.15 -22.43 -9.23
C THR A 146 8.84 -21.64 -9.35
N GLN A 147 7.70 -22.21 -8.95
CA GLN A 147 6.42 -21.49 -8.96
C GLN A 147 6.43 -20.26 -8.05
N ALA A 148 7.14 -20.32 -6.92
CA ALA A 148 7.30 -19.16 -6.03
C ALA A 148 8.13 -18.06 -6.70
N ILE A 149 9.21 -18.40 -7.41
CA ILE A 149 10.02 -17.46 -8.19
C ILE A 149 9.18 -16.80 -9.27
N GLU A 150 8.46 -17.58 -10.09
CA GLU A 150 7.61 -17.08 -11.18
C GLU A 150 6.56 -16.08 -10.67
N ARG A 151 5.98 -16.34 -9.49
CA ARG A 151 5.02 -15.42 -8.85
C ARG A 151 5.66 -14.09 -8.46
N ASP A 152 6.84 -14.13 -7.86
CA ASP A 152 7.57 -12.92 -7.47
C ASP A 152 8.09 -12.16 -8.70
N GLU A 153 8.47 -12.83 -9.79
CA GLU A 153 8.82 -12.21 -11.07
C GLU A 153 7.61 -11.52 -11.72
N LEU A 154 6.43 -12.16 -11.68
CA LEU A 154 5.18 -11.56 -12.13
C LEU A 154 4.84 -10.29 -11.34
N MET A 155 5.10 -10.29 -10.01
CA MET A 155 4.98 -9.10 -9.17
C MET A 155 5.91 -7.97 -9.65
N LEU A 156 7.18 -8.27 -9.90
CA LEU A 156 8.13 -7.27 -10.45
C LEU A 156 7.67 -6.74 -11.82
N GLY A 157 7.14 -7.61 -12.67
CA GLY A 157 6.56 -7.23 -13.96
C GLY A 157 5.34 -6.32 -13.84
N MET A 158 4.47 -6.52 -12.85
CA MET A 158 3.35 -5.61 -12.55
C MET A 158 3.84 -4.25 -12.05
N ILE A 159 4.83 -4.21 -11.16
CA ILE A 159 5.42 -2.95 -10.66
C ILE A 159 6.02 -2.15 -11.82
N LYS A 160 6.72 -2.83 -12.74
CA LYS A 160 7.27 -2.17 -13.94
C LYS A 160 6.16 -1.60 -14.82
N ARG A 161 5.15 -2.40 -15.16
CA ARG A 161 3.98 -1.95 -15.96
C ARG A 161 3.28 -0.76 -15.32
N TYR A 162 3.12 -0.78 -13.99
CA TYR A 162 2.55 0.35 -13.26
C TYR A 162 3.39 1.61 -13.43
N ARG A 163 4.71 1.54 -13.21
CA ARG A 163 5.62 2.70 -13.37
C ARG A 163 5.69 3.23 -14.79
N ASP A 164 5.66 2.34 -15.78
CA ASP A 164 5.67 2.75 -17.19
C ASP A 164 4.36 3.47 -17.55
N SER A 165 3.22 3.03 -17.02
CA SER A 165 1.94 3.73 -17.23
C SER A 165 1.89 5.15 -16.67
N VAL A 166 2.70 5.47 -15.65
CA VAL A 166 2.82 6.85 -15.14
C VAL A 166 3.42 7.78 -16.20
N LYS A 167 4.40 7.28 -16.97
CA LYS A 167 5.10 8.06 -18.01
C LYS A 167 4.17 8.34 -19.18
N ASP A 168 3.36 7.36 -19.56
CA ASP A 168 2.39 7.50 -20.66
C ASP A 168 1.33 8.56 -20.33
N VAL A 169 0.87 8.59 -19.07
CA VAL A 169 -0.07 9.61 -18.58
C VAL A 169 0.57 11.01 -18.57
N GLN A 170 1.86 11.14 -18.23
CA GLN A 170 2.56 12.42 -18.29
C GLN A 170 2.81 12.91 -19.72
N GLN A 171 3.03 12.00 -20.67
CA GLN A 171 3.24 12.35 -22.08
C GLN A 171 1.94 12.74 -22.80
N ALA A 172 0.78 12.25 -22.34
CA ALA A 172 -0.52 12.61 -22.90
C ALA A 172 -1.03 14.01 -22.50
N ILE A 173 -0.32 14.72 -21.61
CA ILE A 173 -0.68 16.05 -21.11
C ILE A 173 0.15 17.16 -21.80
N PHE A 174 1.02 16.80 -22.74
CA PHE A 174 1.76 17.72 -23.61
C PHE A 174 1.36 17.53 -25.08
#